data_AF-A0A1U7NT95-F1
#
_entry.id   AF-A0A1U7NT95-F1
#
_cell.length_a   1.000
_cell.length_b   1.000
_cell.length_c   1.000
_cell.angle_alpha   90.00
_cell.angle_beta   90.00
_cell.angle_gamma   90.00
#
_symmetry.space_group_name_H-M   'P 1'
#
loop_
_entity.id
_entity.type
_entity.pdbx_description
1 polymer ?
#
loop_
_entity_poly.entity_id
_entity_poly.type
_entity_poly.pdbx_seq_one_letter_code
_entity_poly.pdbx_strand_id
1 'polypeptide(L)'
;MGLLLAGCATAATTEKAPKYDRRNIYDTSSMRPIPHASFINVEKFKQYKTCAAKARNDKDKAGCGKYQYRVPYSLSDETLRVGQDMRQAWQRFEDRYYWRAMLNLNSPLMNLSHCTIDFGQNQAAAQPELVINTENSMYPKELTGKIPQQDIKDKLGMDTYSILPNVPNTDYCAGSTLDLTLMYLPGTCFYLGTTKLFCVEGDQETLNPLAPRPIAFRYDEAVNRVGAATLTAEKLYQADYQKDILKAIKPTAKFLPLLWDTLLTGALVAPTQTLKPDLGGLAQKGKDAGTRLGGVFAATAPVYYAQGLTGNAITLPLRVHTLPTLTDVLATPNPPGVWKLEEFKRTFPQQPSPVYERFGYTNLFSAWTRPTVKLLPEAVGAKPLRQMIYMAVGNNVSIQIPPVVVPLPAPVLIKEFALGLPYAGLQTHFTWQSVPEGYEVPRVSGVPLIDYPF
;
A
#
# COMPACT_ATOMS: atom_id res chain seq x y z
N MET A 1 38.03 12.59 35.01
CA MET A 1 36.98 12.19 35.98
C MET A 1 36.08 11.19 35.28
N GLY A 2 36.46 9.91 35.33
CA GLY A 2 35.73 8.81 34.69
C GLY A 2 34.68 8.28 35.66
N LEU A 3 33.42 8.24 35.23
CA LEU A 3 32.36 7.55 35.96
C LEU A 3 32.25 6.13 35.39
N LEU A 4 32.87 5.19 36.12
CA LEU A 4 32.56 3.76 36.03
C LEU A 4 31.11 3.56 36.49
N LEU A 5 30.23 3.12 35.59
CA LEU A 5 28.91 2.60 35.92
C LEU A 5 29.07 1.23 36.60
N ALA A 6 29.38 1.24 37.88
CA ALA A 6 29.23 0.11 38.79
C ALA A 6 28.17 0.49 39.84
N GLY A 7 26.94 0.00 39.69
CA GLY A 7 25.92 0.20 40.72
C GLY A 7 24.50 -0.07 40.24
N CYS A 8 23.88 -1.10 40.83
CA CYS A 8 22.47 -1.52 40.72
C CYS A 8 22.06 -2.33 39.49
N ALA A 9 22.72 -3.48 39.32
CA ALA A 9 22.06 -4.67 38.80
C ALA A 9 21.20 -5.29 39.92
N THR A 10 20.03 -4.72 40.20
CA THR A 10 18.95 -5.54 40.75
C THR A 10 18.49 -6.44 39.62
N ALA A 11 18.56 -7.75 39.86
CA ALA A 11 18.28 -8.81 38.90
C ALA A 11 16.88 -8.62 38.28
N ALA A 12 16.82 -7.91 37.15
CA ALA A 12 15.77 -8.13 36.18
C ALA A 12 15.89 -9.61 35.83
N THR A 13 14.85 -10.39 36.15
CA THR A 13 14.67 -11.74 35.63
C THR A 13 15.15 -11.75 34.18
N THR A 14 16.15 -12.57 33.88
CA THR A 14 16.80 -12.62 32.56
C THR A 14 15.79 -13.12 31.54
N GLU A 15 14.92 -12.22 31.10
CA GLU A 15 13.95 -12.45 30.05
C GLU A 15 14.76 -12.66 28.79
N LYS A 16 14.87 -13.95 28.42
CA LYS A 16 15.61 -14.36 27.23
C LYS A 16 15.03 -13.63 26.03
N ALA A 17 15.90 -13.14 25.16
CA ALA A 17 15.45 -12.57 23.91
C ALA A 17 14.62 -13.63 23.13
N PRO A 18 13.59 -13.19 22.39
CA PRO A 18 12.82 -14.08 21.53
C PRO A 18 13.72 -14.81 20.56
N LYS A 19 13.34 -16.03 20.19
CA LYS A 19 14.03 -16.75 19.12
C LYS A 19 13.59 -16.17 17.77
N TYR A 20 14.53 -15.57 17.05
CA TYR A 20 14.30 -15.03 15.72
C TYR A 20 14.72 -16.03 14.64
N ASP A 21 13.85 -16.32 13.68
CA ASP A 21 14.18 -17.07 12.47
C ASP A 21 14.49 -16.09 11.32
N ARG A 22 15.62 -15.37 11.45
CA ARG A 22 15.96 -14.26 10.55
C ARG A 22 16.49 -14.80 9.22
N ARG A 23 15.85 -14.43 8.11
CA ARG A 23 16.33 -14.80 6.76
C ARG A 23 17.16 -13.70 6.11
N ASN A 24 16.61 -12.49 6.05
CA ASN A 24 17.25 -11.33 5.45
C ASN A 24 17.25 -10.19 6.47
N ILE A 25 18.43 -9.76 6.89
CA ILE A 25 18.59 -8.76 7.95
C ILE A 25 19.18 -7.47 7.40
N TYR A 26 18.78 -6.34 8.00
CA TYR A 26 19.52 -5.10 7.85
C TYR A 26 20.83 -5.21 8.65
N ASP A 27 21.95 -4.95 7.99
CA ASP A 27 23.29 -5.10 8.56
C ASP A 27 23.86 -3.76 9.02
N THR A 28 24.07 -2.80 8.12
CA THR A 28 24.66 -1.51 8.49
C THR A 28 24.29 -0.41 7.49
N SER A 29 24.49 0.84 7.90
CA SER A 29 24.57 1.98 6.97
C SER A 29 26.01 2.43 6.85
N SER A 30 26.41 2.85 5.65
CA SER A 30 27.72 3.44 5.38
C SER A 30 27.55 4.78 4.67
N MET A 31 28.33 5.78 5.08
CA MET A 31 28.37 7.10 4.46
C MET A 31 29.30 7.22 3.23
N ARG A 32 30.04 6.18 2.83
CA ARG A 32 31.09 6.30 1.80
C ARG A 32 31.05 5.23 0.70
N PRO A 33 31.39 5.58 -0.57
CA PRO A 33 31.44 6.95 -1.13
C PRO A 33 30.03 7.51 -1.40
N ILE A 34 29.04 6.62 -1.56
CA ILE A 34 27.62 6.94 -1.68
C ILE A 34 26.92 6.37 -0.45
N PRO A 35 26.07 7.15 0.25
CA PRO A 35 25.32 6.63 1.39
C PRO A 35 24.46 5.43 1.01
N HIS A 36 24.67 4.30 1.68
CA HIS A 36 23.96 3.05 1.39
C HIS A 36 23.61 2.25 2.64
N ALA A 37 22.56 1.45 2.53
CA ALA A 37 22.23 0.39 3.48
C ALA A 37 22.77 -0.95 2.98
N SER A 38 23.19 -1.79 3.92
CA SER A 38 23.66 -3.15 3.71
C SER A 38 22.63 -4.14 4.24
N PHE A 39 22.40 -5.21 3.48
CA PHE A 39 21.52 -6.31 3.85
C PHE A 39 22.26 -7.63 3.75
N ILE A 40 22.07 -8.52 4.72
CA ILE A 40 22.68 -9.85 4.75
C ILE A 40 21.61 -10.92 4.60
N ASN A 41 21.80 -11.84 3.67
CA ASN A 41 21.08 -13.11 3.67
C ASN A 41 21.79 -14.08 4.63
N VAL A 42 21.10 -14.46 5.70
CA VAL A 42 21.62 -15.24 6.83
C VAL A 42 22.07 -16.64 6.39
N GLU A 43 21.32 -17.29 5.50
CA GLU A 43 21.65 -18.61 4.99
C GLU A 43 22.92 -18.57 4.13
N LYS A 44 22.98 -17.62 3.17
CA LYS A 44 24.16 -17.41 2.32
C LYS A 44 25.38 -17.02 3.14
N PHE A 45 25.21 -16.28 4.22
CA PHE A 45 26.32 -15.93 5.11
C PHE A 45 26.89 -17.15 5.86
N LYS A 46 26.03 -18.09 6.31
CA LYS A 46 26.49 -19.36 6.89
C LYS A 46 27.25 -20.22 5.88
N GLN A 47 26.75 -20.28 4.64
CA GLN A 47 27.42 -20.97 3.52
C GLN A 47 28.79 -20.33 3.24
N TYR A 48 28.84 -19.00 3.15
CA TYR A 48 30.06 -18.23 2.97
C TYR A 48 31.08 -18.51 4.06
N LYS A 49 30.70 -18.47 5.35
CA LYS A 49 31.60 -18.78 6.47
C LYS A 49 32.23 -20.17 6.35
N THR A 50 31.42 -21.16 5.98
CA THR A 50 31.87 -22.55 5.82
C THR A 50 32.85 -22.70 4.66
N CYS A 51 32.61 -21.98 3.55
CA CYS A 51 33.52 -21.95 2.41
C CYS A 51 34.81 -21.18 2.72
N ALA A 52 34.69 -19.99 3.31
CA ALA A 52 35.80 -19.11 3.65
C ALA A 52 36.77 -19.75 4.66
N ALA A 53 36.27 -20.58 5.58
CA ALA A 53 37.12 -21.35 6.49
C ALA A 53 37.97 -22.42 5.79
N LYS A 54 37.60 -22.83 4.56
CA LYS A 54 38.32 -23.80 3.73
C LYS A 54 39.17 -23.14 2.64
N ALA A 55 39.03 -21.82 2.44
CA ALA A 55 39.76 -21.07 1.43
C ALA A 55 41.25 -20.96 1.80
N ARG A 56 42.15 -21.18 0.83
CA ARG A 56 43.60 -21.13 1.08
C ARG A 56 44.19 -19.74 0.88
N ASN A 57 43.46 -18.86 0.18
CA ASN A 57 43.85 -17.49 -0.14
C ASN A 57 42.60 -16.63 -0.39
N ASP A 58 42.78 -15.32 -0.56
CA ASP A 58 41.68 -14.37 -0.78
C ASP A 58 40.95 -14.58 -2.11
N LYS A 59 41.60 -15.14 -3.13
CA LYS A 59 40.98 -15.46 -4.42
C LYS A 59 40.00 -16.63 -4.28
N ASP A 60 40.36 -17.66 -3.50
CA ASP A 60 39.47 -18.78 -3.16
C ASP A 60 38.27 -18.27 -2.33
N LYS A 61 38.52 -17.33 -1.42
CA LYS A 61 37.50 -16.71 -0.57
C LYS A 61 36.52 -15.84 -1.37
N ALA A 62 36.98 -15.17 -2.44
CA ALA A 62 36.12 -14.43 -3.36
C ALA A 62 35.15 -15.35 -4.13
N GLY A 63 35.48 -16.64 -4.28
CA GLY A 63 34.62 -17.66 -4.89
C GLY A 63 33.49 -18.17 -3.99
N CYS A 64 33.45 -17.79 -2.71
CA CYS A 64 32.50 -18.35 -1.73
C CYS A 64 31.04 -17.83 -1.84
N GLY A 65 30.73 -17.11 -2.91
CA GLY A 65 29.40 -16.57 -3.17
C GLY A 65 29.07 -15.30 -2.39
N LYS A 66 28.11 -14.54 -2.92
CA LYS A 66 27.67 -13.27 -2.34
C LYS A 66 26.59 -13.52 -1.28
N TYR A 67 26.71 -12.83 -0.15
CA TYR A 67 25.75 -12.90 0.95
C TYR A 67 25.27 -11.51 1.43
N GLN A 68 26.02 -10.46 1.07
CA GLN A 68 25.76 -9.08 1.46
C GLN A 68 25.42 -8.27 0.22
N TYR A 69 24.37 -7.46 0.33
CA TYR A 69 23.77 -6.68 -0.75
C TYR A 69 23.70 -5.22 -0.32
N ARG A 70 24.14 -4.29 -1.19
CA ARG A 70 24.23 -2.87 -0.86
C ARG A 70 23.27 -2.07 -1.72
N VAL A 71 22.60 -1.11 -1.11
CA VAL A 71 21.56 -0.32 -1.79
C VAL A 71 21.71 1.14 -1.36
N PRO A 72 21.86 2.09 -2.29
CA PRO A 72 21.92 3.49 -1.92
C PRO A 72 20.61 3.97 -1.34
N TYR A 73 20.72 4.98 -0.48
CA TYR A 73 19.53 5.63 0.05
C TYR A 73 18.78 6.42 -1.03
N SER A 74 17.50 6.12 -1.16
CA SER A 74 16.52 6.93 -1.88
C SER A 74 16.10 8.15 -1.05
N LEU A 75 15.64 9.21 -1.72
CA LEU A 75 15.11 10.38 -1.02
C LEU A 75 13.65 10.18 -0.64
N SER A 76 13.27 10.67 0.54
CA SER A 76 11.93 10.50 1.10
C SER A 76 10.83 11.10 0.22
N ASP A 77 11.07 12.28 -0.35
CA ASP A 77 10.16 12.96 -1.30
C ASP A 77 9.93 12.11 -2.56
N GLU A 78 10.98 11.46 -3.05
CA GLU A 78 10.90 10.58 -4.20
C GLU A 78 10.15 9.28 -3.86
N THR A 79 10.33 8.70 -2.67
CA THR A 79 9.50 7.54 -2.26
C THR A 79 8.02 7.90 -2.09
N LEU A 80 7.72 9.14 -1.68
CA LEU A 80 6.37 9.68 -1.63
C LEU A 80 5.76 9.84 -3.03
N ARG A 81 6.54 10.36 -4.00
CA ARG A 81 6.15 10.39 -5.42
C ARG A 81 5.84 8.98 -5.93
N VAL A 82 6.72 8.00 -5.68
CA VAL A 82 6.49 6.61 -6.09
C VAL A 82 5.19 6.07 -5.48
N GLY A 83 4.95 6.31 -4.19
CA GLY A 83 3.69 5.95 -3.54
C GLY A 83 2.46 6.65 -4.17
N GLN A 84 2.56 7.94 -4.50
CA GLN A 84 1.50 8.68 -5.19
C GLN A 84 1.21 8.09 -6.58
N ASP A 85 2.23 7.75 -7.36
CA ASP A 85 2.06 7.14 -8.68
C ASP A 85 1.43 5.74 -8.59
N MET A 86 1.79 4.96 -7.57
CA MET A 86 1.14 3.66 -7.30
C MET A 86 -0.34 3.81 -6.92
N ARG A 87 -0.68 4.83 -6.13
CA ARG A 87 -2.09 5.18 -5.83
C ARG A 87 -2.81 5.60 -7.11
N GLN A 88 -2.22 6.50 -7.90
CA GLN A 88 -2.78 6.95 -9.18
C GLN A 88 -3.09 5.77 -10.11
N ALA A 89 -2.18 4.80 -10.20
CA ALA A 89 -2.37 3.60 -11.02
C ALA A 89 -3.62 2.80 -10.58
N TRP A 90 -3.80 2.62 -9.27
CA TRP A 90 -4.98 1.92 -8.74
C TRP A 90 -6.27 2.73 -8.90
N GLN A 91 -6.25 4.02 -8.62
CA GLN A 91 -7.42 4.89 -8.79
C GLN A 91 -7.86 4.97 -10.25
N ARG A 92 -6.90 5.03 -11.19
CA ARG A 92 -7.15 4.94 -12.63
C ARG A 92 -7.82 3.63 -12.99
N PHE A 93 -7.32 2.50 -12.48
CA PHE A 93 -7.92 1.18 -12.70
C PHE A 93 -9.37 1.12 -12.22
N GLU A 94 -9.60 1.54 -10.97
CA GLU A 94 -10.93 1.51 -10.33
C GLU A 94 -11.94 2.38 -11.08
N ASP A 95 -11.57 3.62 -11.39
CA ASP A 95 -12.44 4.56 -12.08
C ASP A 95 -12.73 4.12 -13.52
N ARG A 96 -11.70 3.70 -14.26
CA ARG A 96 -11.83 3.15 -15.62
C ARG A 96 -12.72 1.92 -15.67
N TYR A 97 -12.62 1.03 -14.68
CA TYR A 97 -13.48 -0.15 -14.58
C TYR A 97 -14.93 0.25 -14.37
N TYR A 98 -15.22 1.12 -13.41
CA TYR A 98 -16.56 1.62 -13.18
C TYR A 98 -17.18 2.26 -14.43
N TRP A 99 -16.45 3.18 -15.07
CA TRP A 99 -16.96 3.88 -16.24
C TRP A 99 -17.16 2.97 -17.44
N ARG A 100 -16.32 1.94 -17.61
CA ARG A 100 -16.55 0.90 -18.63
C ARG A 100 -17.83 0.12 -18.37
N ALA A 101 -18.09 -0.25 -17.12
CA ALA A 101 -19.31 -0.96 -16.75
C ALA A 101 -20.56 -0.11 -16.98
N MET A 102 -20.54 1.16 -16.57
CA MET A 102 -21.63 2.09 -16.82
C MET A 102 -21.85 2.35 -18.32
N LEU A 103 -20.76 2.50 -19.09
CA LEU A 103 -20.78 2.66 -20.54
C LEU A 103 -21.45 1.46 -21.22
N ASN A 104 -21.03 0.24 -20.88
CA ASN A 104 -21.61 -0.98 -21.45
C ASN A 104 -23.09 -1.12 -21.08
N LEU A 105 -23.42 -0.92 -19.80
CA LEU A 105 -24.79 -1.02 -19.29
C LEU A 105 -25.74 -0.06 -20.02
N ASN A 106 -25.32 1.19 -20.18
CA ASN A 106 -26.13 2.28 -20.74
C ASN A 106 -25.85 2.57 -22.23
N SER A 107 -25.25 1.62 -22.94
CA SER A 107 -25.10 1.69 -24.40
C SER A 107 -26.50 1.56 -25.05
N PRO A 108 -26.85 2.39 -26.06
CA PRO A 108 -25.96 3.28 -26.82
C PRO A 108 -25.79 4.70 -26.24
N LEU A 109 -26.64 5.13 -25.32
CA LEU A 109 -26.68 6.52 -24.84
C LEU A 109 -25.35 6.99 -24.26
N MET A 110 -24.76 6.24 -23.33
CA MET A 110 -23.47 6.61 -22.75
C MET A 110 -22.32 6.49 -23.75
N ASN A 111 -22.44 5.64 -24.78
CA ASN A 111 -21.45 5.59 -25.85
C ASN A 111 -21.46 6.91 -26.64
N LEU A 112 -22.64 7.36 -27.03
CA LEU A 112 -22.81 8.59 -27.78
C LEU A 112 -22.46 9.85 -26.98
N SER A 113 -22.64 9.87 -25.66
CA SER A 113 -22.30 11.04 -24.84
C SER A 113 -20.87 10.99 -24.28
N HIS A 114 -20.45 9.89 -23.67
CA HIS A 114 -19.15 9.81 -22.99
C HIS A 114 -17.96 9.46 -23.89
N CYS A 115 -18.20 8.90 -25.10
CA CYS A 115 -17.11 8.61 -26.04
C CYS A 115 -16.91 9.69 -27.10
N THR A 116 -17.85 10.64 -27.21
CA THR A 116 -17.72 11.82 -28.09
C THR A 116 -17.14 13.02 -27.34
N ILE A 117 -17.51 13.20 -26.07
CA ILE A 117 -17.03 14.28 -25.20
C ILE A 117 -16.20 13.67 -24.07
N ASP A 118 -15.01 14.24 -23.83
CA ASP A 118 -14.19 13.86 -22.69
C ASP A 118 -14.63 14.61 -21.43
N PHE A 119 -15.15 13.86 -20.45
CA PHE A 119 -15.56 14.38 -19.15
C PHE A 119 -14.49 14.13 -18.07
N GLY A 120 -13.31 13.63 -18.45
CA GLY A 120 -12.21 13.31 -17.55
C GLY A 120 -11.69 14.51 -16.79
N GLN A 121 -11.76 14.47 -15.46
CA GLN A 121 -11.24 15.53 -14.60
C GLN A 121 -9.71 15.53 -14.48
N ASN A 122 -9.07 14.40 -14.77
CA ASN A 122 -7.61 14.21 -14.78
C ASN A 122 -6.91 14.67 -13.48
N GLN A 123 -7.57 14.49 -12.34
CA GLN A 123 -7.01 14.82 -11.04
C GLN A 123 -5.96 13.79 -10.64
N ALA A 124 -4.81 14.28 -10.21
CA ALA A 124 -3.78 13.46 -9.61
C ALA A 124 -4.21 12.97 -8.23
N ALA A 125 -3.87 11.73 -7.89
CA ALA A 125 -4.05 11.16 -6.59
C ALA A 125 -3.32 12.02 -5.56
N ALA A 126 -3.90 12.17 -4.38
CA ALA A 126 -3.26 12.86 -3.29
C ALA A 126 -1.94 12.16 -2.92
N GLN A 127 -0.97 12.92 -2.44
CA GLN A 127 0.24 12.31 -1.91
C GLN A 127 -0.08 11.44 -0.69
N PRO A 128 0.50 10.23 -0.57
CA PRO A 128 0.36 9.44 0.63
C PRO A 128 1.02 10.14 1.82
N GLU A 129 0.55 9.81 3.02
CA GLU A 129 1.18 10.27 4.25
C GLU A 129 2.39 9.38 4.56
N LEU A 130 3.54 9.98 4.83
CA LEU A 130 4.73 9.23 5.24
C LEU A 130 4.55 8.78 6.69
N VAL A 131 4.09 7.55 6.88
CA VAL A 131 3.96 6.96 8.21
C VAL A 131 4.67 5.63 8.32
N ILE A 132 5.39 5.46 9.43
CA ILE A 132 6.13 4.25 9.74
C ILE A 132 5.17 3.18 10.24
N ASN A 133 4.92 2.19 9.40
CA ASN A 133 4.09 1.03 9.67
C ASN A 133 4.71 0.14 10.74
N THR A 134 3.87 -0.31 11.66
CA THR A 134 4.23 -1.09 12.83
C THR A 134 3.13 -2.11 13.07
N GLU A 135 3.14 -3.20 12.30
CA GLU A 135 2.17 -4.29 12.42
C GLU A 135 2.62 -5.34 13.44
N ASN A 136 1.67 -6.11 13.98
CA ASN A 136 1.96 -7.15 14.97
C ASN A 136 2.95 -8.23 14.51
N SER A 137 2.98 -8.53 13.22
CA SER A 137 3.92 -9.50 12.65
C SER A 137 5.38 -9.01 12.64
N MET A 138 5.63 -7.71 12.85
CA MET A 138 6.99 -7.16 12.79
C MET A 138 7.77 -7.33 14.10
N TYR A 139 7.12 -7.59 15.23
CA TYR A 139 7.78 -7.66 16.53
C TYR A 139 7.32 -8.89 17.34
N PRO A 140 8.14 -9.34 18.31
CA PRO A 140 7.84 -10.48 19.15
C PRO A 140 6.58 -10.30 20.00
N LYS A 141 5.88 -11.39 20.29
CA LYS A 141 4.60 -11.39 21.03
C LYS A 141 4.74 -10.75 22.43
N GLU A 142 5.93 -10.84 23.01
CA GLU A 142 6.34 -10.25 24.28
C GLU A 142 6.21 -8.70 24.31
N LEU A 143 6.15 -8.05 23.14
CA LEU A 143 5.96 -6.61 22.99
C LEU A 143 4.56 -6.21 22.51
N THR A 144 3.62 -7.15 22.46
CA THR A 144 2.22 -6.88 22.11
C THR A 144 1.62 -5.83 23.04
N GLY A 145 1.00 -4.79 22.48
CA GLY A 145 0.44 -3.67 23.23
C GLY A 145 1.48 -2.68 23.79
N LYS A 146 2.78 -2.98 23.66
CA LYS A 146 3.88 -2.09 24.07
C LYS A 146 4.39 -1.25 22.92
N ILE A 147 4.42 -1.78 21.71
CA ILE A 147 4.71 -1.03 20.49
C ILE A 147 3.38 -0.51 19.92
N PRO A 148 3.28 0.79 19.55
CA PRO A 148 2.09 1.30 18.87
C PRO A 148 1.84 0.48 17.61
N GLN A 149 0.63 -0.03 17.48
CA GLN A 149 0.19 -0.71 16.27
C GLN A 149 -0.31 0.32 15.27
N GLN A 150 0.11 0.14 14.03
CA GLN A 150 -0.42 0.91 12.93
C GLN A 150 -0.54 0.02 11.70
N ASP A 151 -1.71 0.05 11.07
CA ASP A 151 -1.97 -0.61 9.80
C ASP A 151 -1.35 0.17 8.64
N ILE A 152 -1.21 -0.53 7.51
CA ILE A 152 -0.72 0.04 6.25
C ILE A 152 -1.66 1.18 5.81
N LYS A 153 -1.08 2.37 5.63
CA LYS A 153 -1.79 3.58 5.17
C LYS A 153 -1.43 3.95 3.72
N ASP A 154 -1.53 2.99 2.80
CA ASP A 154 -1.31 3.24 1.37
C ASP A 154 -2.47 4.00 0.70
N LYS A 155 -3.66 3.99 1.31
CA LYS A 155 -4.86 4.74 0.87
C LYS A 155 -5.14 4.54 -0.62
N LEU A 156 -5.15 3.29 -1.09
CA LEU A 156 -5.28 2.98 -2.52
C LEU A 156 -6.59 3.48 -3.14
N GLY A 157 -7.71 3.47 -2.41
CA GLY A 157 -9.00 3.95 -2.92
C GLY A 157 -8.97 5.39 -3.46
N MET A 158 -9.96 5.72 -4.29
CA MET A 158 -10.06 7.06 -4.90
C MET A 158 -10.15 8.17 -3.84
N ASP A 159 -9.44 9.27 -4.07
CA ASP A 159 -9.49 10.45 -3.19
C ASP A 159 -10.82 11.19 -3.28
N THR A 160 -11.51 11.11 -4.43
CA THR A 160 -12.84 11.69 -4.62
C THR A 160 -13.65 10.78 -5.53
N TYR A 161 -14.89 10.49 -5.12
CA TYR A 161 -15.86 9.79 -5.94
C TYR A 161 -16.86 10.82 -6.49
N SER A 162 -16.94 10.91 -7.81
CA SER A 162 -17.75 11.89 -8.52
C SER A 162 -18.70 11.21 -9.50
N ILE A 163 -19.73 11.95 -9.93
CA ILE A 163 -20.61 11.57 -11.03
C ILE A 163 -19.96 11.79 -12.42
N LEU A 164 -18.73 12.31 -12.46
CA LEU A 164 -17.92 12.45 -13.66
C LEU A 164 -16.64 11.61 -13.53
N PRO A 165 -16.09 11.10 -14.65
CA PRO A 165 -14.85 10.36 -14.64
C PRO A 165 -13.65 11.22 -14.25
N ASN A 166 -12.74 10.63 -13.49
CA ASN A 166 -11.42 11.20 -13.28
C ASN A 166 -10.47 10.83 -14.44
N VAL A 167 -10.64 9.66 -15.03
CA VAL A 167 -9.85 9.21 -16.18
C VAL A 167 -10.35 9.82 -17.51
N PRO A 168 -9.49 10.01 -18.51
CA PRO A 168 -9.93 10.48 -19.83
C PRO A 168 -10.84 9.44 -20.50
N ASN A 169 -11.74 9.89 -21.37
CA ASN A 169 -12.67 8.98 -22.03
C ASN A 169 -12.00 7.85 -22.82
N THR A 170 -10.82 8.10 -23.38
CA THR A 170 -10.02 7.09 -24.10
C THR A 170 -9.71 5.86 -23.24
N ASP A 171 -9.63 5.99 -21.92
CA ASP A 171 -9.38 4.87 -21.03
C ASP A 171 -10.57 3.89 -21.02
N TYR A 172 -11.80 4.36 -20.83
CA TYR A 172 -12.97 3.47 -20.71
C TYR A 172 -13.75 3.26 -22.03
N CYS A 173 -13.58 4.15 -23.02
CA CYS A 173 -14.23 4.02 -24.34
C CYS A 173 -13.43 3.17 -25.34
N ALA A 174 -12.13 2.92 -25.10
CA ALA A 174 -11.30 2.13 -26.01
C ALA A 174 -11.92 0.77 -26.32
N GLY A 175 -12.05 0.44 -27.61
CA GLY A 175 -12.66 -0.81 -28.08
C GLY A 175 -14.11 -1.00 -27.63
N SER A 176 -14.82 0.05 -27.20
CA SER A 176 -16.26 -0.03 -27.00
C SER A 176 -16.96 0.01 -28.36
N THR A 177 -17.97 -0.83 -28.53
CA THR A 177 -18.85 -0.80 -29.69
C THR A 177 -20.23 -0.34 -29.23
N LEU A 178 -20.88 0.44 -30.08
CA LEU A 178 -22.25 0.87 -29.84
C LEU A 178 -23.16 -0.36 -29.89
N ASP A 179 -23.98 -0.55 -28.86
CA ASP A 179 -24.89 -1.69 -28.73
C ASP A 179 -26.34 -1.17 -28.71
N LEU A 180 -27.05 -1.47 -29.79
CA LEU A 180 -28.43 -1.01 -30.05
C LEU A 180 -29.49 -1.94 -29.46
N THR A 181 -29.12 -2.94 -28.66
CA THR A 181 -30.09 -3.83 -28.06
C THR A 181 -31.11 -3.03 -27.25
N LEU A 182 -32.40 -3.22 -27.56
CA LEU A 182 -33.49 -2.57 -26.84
C LEU A 182 -33.57 -3.15 -25.42
N MET A 183 -33.01 -2.41 -24.47
CA MET A 183 -32.92 -2.81 -23.06
C MET A 183 -34.21 -2.58 -22.27
N TYR A 184 -34.95 -1.53 -22.62
CA TYR A 184 -36.00 -0.96 -21.78
C TYR A 184 -37.18 -0.48 -22.62
N LEU A 185 -38.38 -0.96 -22.28
CA LEU A 185 -39.65 -0.46 -22.80
C LEU A 185 -40.37 0.28 -21.66
N PRO A 186 -40.53 1.62 -21.76
CA PRO A 186 -41.14 2.40 -20.69
C PRO A 186 -42.57 1.95 -20.38
N GLY A 187 -42.90 1.92 -19.10
CA GLY A 187 -44.29 1.96 -18.66
C GLY A 187 -44.87 3.36 -18.83
N THR A 188 -46.19 3.45 -18.81
CA THR A 188 -46.89 4.72 -18.92
C THR A 188 -48.10 4.75 -18.00
N CYS A 189 -48.35 5.89 -17.36
CA CYS A 189 -49.55 6.10 -16.56
C CYS A 189 -50.41 7.17 -17.21
N PHE A 190 -51.72 6.93 -17.21
CA PHE A 190 -52.72 7.88 -17.70
C PHE A 190 -53.34 8.61 -16.52
N TYR A 191 -53.40 9.94 -16.65
CA TYR A 191 -53.91 10.83 -15.61
C TYR A 191 -55.09 11.64 -16.13
N LEU A 192 -56.06 11.88 -15.24
CA LEU A 192 -57.11 12.88 -15.40
C LEU A 192 -57.02 13.80 -14.17
N GLY A 193 -56.36 14.93 -14.34
CA GLY A 193 -56.08 15.92 -13.31
C GLY A 193 -54.86 15.49 -12.52
N THR A 194 -54.99 15.57 -11.20
CA THR A 194 -54.07 14.95 -10.25
C THR A 194 -54.42 13.48 -9.99
N THR A 195 -55.52 12.96 -10.55
CA THR A 195 -55.97 11.58 -10.34
C THR A 195 -55.33 10.64 -11.35
N LYS A 196 -54.61 9.63 -10.85
CA LYS A 196 -54.07 8.51 -11.64
C LYS A 196 -55.22 7.57 -12.02
N LEU A 197 -55.51 7.44 -13.31
CA LEU A 197 -56.58 6.56 -13.78
C LEU A 197 -56.11 5.10 -13.79
N PHE A 198 -55.08 4.81 -14.58
CA PHE A 198 -54.48 3.49 -14.70
C PHE A 198 -53.05 3.61 -15.23
N CYS A 199 -52.26 2.55 -15.06
CA CYS A 199 -50.92 2.44 -15.61
C CYS A 199 -50.80 1.18 -16.45
N VAL A 200 -50.04 1.28 -17.54
CA VAL A 200 -49.52 0.15 -18.30
C VAL A 200 -48.08 -0.01 -17.86
N GLU A 201 -47.85 -0.96 -16.96
CA GLU A 201 -46.57 -1.19 -16.30
C GLU A 201 -46.28 -2.69 -16.18
N GLY A 202 -44.99 -3.05 -16.15
CA GLY A 202 -44.54 -4.41 -15.90
C GLY A 202 -44.20 -4.67 -14.43
N ASP A 203 -43.39 -5.69 -14.19
CA ASP A 203 -43.04 -6.18 -12.85
C ASP A 203 -41.69 -5.66 -12.32
N GLN A 204 -40.78 -5.27 -13.21
CA GLN A 204 -39.44 -4.81 -12.86
C GLN A 204 -39.47 -3.57 -11.96
N GLU A 205 -38.84 -3.68 -10.80
CA GLU A 205 -38.68 -2.57 -9.86
C GLU A 205 -37.71 -1.50 -10.39
N THR A 206 -38.02 -0.24 -10.10
CA THR A 206 -37.16 0.91 -10.37
C THR A 206 -36.82 1.61 -9.05
N LEU A 207 -35.74 2.40 -9.04
CA LEU A 207 -35.31 3.19 -7.90
C LEU A 207 -36.23 4.40 -7.63
N ASN A 208 -37.09 4.75 -8.57
CA ASN A 208 -38.08 5.82 -8.42
C ASN A 208 -39.48 5.19 -8.27
N PRO A 209 -40.01 5.05 -7.04
CA PRO A 209 -41.30 4.38 -6.80
C PRO A 209 -42.50 5.14 -7.39
N LEU A 210 -42.30 6.41 -7.80
CA LEU A 210 -43.33 7.22 -8.45
C LEU A 210 -43.32 7.08 -9.98
N ALA A 211 -42.27 6.49 -10.56
CA ALA A 211 -42.23 6.21 -11.99
C ALA A 211 -42.99 4.92 -12.32
N PRO A 212 -43.74 4.86 -13.44
CA PRO A 212 -44.32 3.61 -13.90
C PRO A 212 -43.23 2.56 -14.12
N ARG A 213 -43.48 1.32 -13.67
CA ARG A 213 -42.54 0.22 -13.91
C ARG A 213 -42.45 -0.07 -15.41
N PRO A 214 -41.27 -0.38 -15.97
CA PRO A 214 -41.16 -0.69 -17.39
C PRO A 214 -42.02 -1.89 -17.76
N ILE A 215 -42.65 -1.82 -18.93
CA ILE A 215 -43.39 -2.95 -19.50
C ILE A 215 -42.44 -4.13 -19.74
N ALA A 216 -41.20 -3.84 -20.15
CA ALA A 216 -40.16 -4.83 -20.31
C ALA A 216 -38.79 -4.24 -19.99
N PHE A 217 -37.96 -5.00 -19.26
CA PHE A 217 -36.55 -4.71 -19.06
C PHE A 217 -35.73 -5.98 -19.25
N ARG A 218 -34.69 -5.91 -20.09
CA ARG A 218 -33.79 -7.04 -20.36
C ARG A 218 -32.75 -7.15 -19.24
N TYR A 219 -33.17 -7.66 -18.09
CA TYR A 219 -32.33 -7.74 -16.91
C TYR A 219 -31.09 -8.63 -17.11
N ASP A 220 -31.26 -9.81 -17.71
CA ASP A 220 -30.16 -10.73 -18.00
C ASP A 220 -29.12 -10.08 -18.91
N GLU A 221 -29.55 -9.30 -19.90
CA GLU A 221 -28.65 -8.54 -20.77
C GLU A 221 -27.89 -7.46 -20.00
N ALA A 222 -28.54 -6.80 -19.04
CA ALA A 222 -27.90 -5.79 -18.21
C ALA A 222 -26.78 -6.42 -17.35
N VAL A 223 -27.04 -7.60 -16.78
CA VAL A 223 -26.04 -8.38 -16.06
C VAL A 223 -24.90 -8.80 -17.00
N ASN A 224 -25.21 -9.29 -18.19
CA ASN A 224 -24.21 -9.69 -19.20
C ASN A 224 -23.31 -8.51 -19.62
N ARG A 225 -23.87 -7.32 -19.83
CA ARG A 225 -23.12 -6.11 -20.21
C ARG A 225 -22.14 -5.66 -19.13
N VAL A 226 -22.56 -5.68 -17.87
CA VAL A 226 -21.67 -5.39 -16.73
C VAL A 226 -20.62 -6.50 -16.59
N GLY A 227 -20.99 -7.77 -16.72
CA GLY A 227 -20.06 -8.91 -16.71
C GLY A 227 -19.00 -8.82 -17.82
N ALA A 228 -19.38 -8.38 -19.02
CA ALA A 228 -18.43 -8.13 -20.10
C ALA A 228 -17.41 -7.02 -19.76
N ALA A 229 -17.82 -6.00 -19.02
CA ALA A 229 -16.91 -4.97 -18.50
C ALA A 229 -15.97 -5.54 -17.44
N THR A 230 -16.45 -6.42 -16.55
CA THR A 230 -15.62 -7.15 -15.58
C THR A 230 -14.53 -7.95 -16.26
N LEU A 231 -14.88 -8.76 -17.28
CA LEU A 231 -13.90 -9.52 -18.06
C LEU A 231 -12.88 -8.62 -18.77
N THR A 232 -13.32 -7.45 -19.23
CA THR A 232 -12.43 -6.44 -19.83
C THR A 232 -11.44 -5.89 -18.81
N ALA A 233 -11.91 -5.56 -17.61
CA ALA A 233 -11.07 -5.05 -16.52
C ALA A 233 -10.03 -6.09 -16.08
N GLU A 234 -10.44 -7.34 -15.91
CA GLU A 234 -9.56 -8.45 -15.52
C GLU A 234 -8.47 -8.74 -16.57
N LYS A 235 -8.81 -8.68 -17.87
CA LYS A 235 -7.86 -9.01 -18.94
C LYS A 235 -6.98 -7.84 -19.36
N LEU A 236 -7.56 -6.67 -19.54
CA LEU A 236 -6.87 -5.52 -20.13
C LEU A 236 -6.42 -4.53 -19.08
N TYR A 237 -7.33 -4.09 -18.20
CA TYR A 237 -7.02 -3.02 -17.25
C TYR A 237 -6.06 -3.50 -16.18
N GLN A 238 -6.11 -4.78 -15.81
CA GLN A 238 -5.14 -5.38 -14.90
C GLN A 238 -3.73 -5.35 -15.47
N ALA A 239 -3.57 -5.66 -16.77
CA ALA A 239 -2.27 -5.62 -17.42
C ALA A 239 -1.73 -4.19 -17.48
N ASP A 240 -2.58 -3.21 -17.80
CA ASP A 240 -2.20 -1.80 -17.81
C ASP A 240 -1.85 -1.28 -16.40
N TYR A 241 -2.62 -1.68 -15.38
CA TYR A 241 -2.31 -1.37 -13.98
C TYR A 241 -0.92 -1.89 -13.59
N GLN A 242 -0.57 -3.13 -13.94
CA GLN A 242 0.77 -3.66 -13.65
C GLN A 242 1.86 -2.90 -14.40
N LYS A 243 1.63 -2.47 -15.65
CA LYS A 243 2.57 -1.61 -16.37
C LYS A 243 2.76 -0.25 -15.68
N ASP A 244 1.68 0.35 -15.20
CA ASP A 244 1.71 1.63 -14.47
C ASP A 244 2.46 1.48 -13.15
N ILE A 245 2.30 0.36 -12.44
CA ILE A 245 3.10 0.03 -11.25
C ILE A 245 4.59 -0.10 -11.59
N LEU A 246 4.94 -0.86 -12.62
CA LEU A 246 6.34 -1.01 -13.06
C LEU A 246 6.97 0.34 -13.46
N LYS A 247 6.18 1.23 -14.06
CA LYS A 247 6.60 2.59 -14.39
C LYS A 247 6.82 3.43 -13.12
N ALA A 248 5.95 3.31 -12.13
CA ALA A 248 6.07 4.03 -10.86
C ALA A 248 7.35 3.63 -10.10
N ILE A 249 7.65 2.33 -10.02
CA ILE A 249 8.81 1.80 -9.27
C ILE A 249 10.12 1.79 -10.08
N LYS A 250 10.13 2.36 -11.28
CA LYS A 250 11.33 2.41 -12.11
C LYS A 250 12.45 3.16 -11.37
N PRO A 251 13.66 2.59 -11.27
CA PRO A 251 14.79 3.29 -10.64
C PRO A 251 15.08 4.64 -11.29
N THR A 252 15.40 5.63 -10.46
CA THR A 252 15.82 6.98 -10.85
C THR A 252 17.09 7.36 -10.08
N ALA A 253 17.69 8.52 -10.37
CA ALA A 253 18.82 9.02 -9.59
C ALA A 253 18.48 9.30 -8.10
N LYS A 254 17.18 9.39 -7.76
CA LYS A 254 16.67 9.66 -6.41
C LYS A 254 15.91 8.48 -5.80
N PHE A 255 15.58 7.46 -6.59
CA PHE A 255 14.88 6.25 -6.17
C PHE A 255 15.65 5.02 -6.63
N LEU A 256 16.26 4.32 -5.67
CA LEU A 256 17.17 3.20 -5.92
C LEU A 256 16.64 1.97 -5.18
N PRO A 257 15.62 1.28 -5.73
CA PRO A 257 15.04 0.12 -5.11
C PRO A 257 15.90 -1.13 -5.31
N LEU A 258 15.81 -2.05 -4.36
CA LEU A 258 16.32 -3.40 -4.45
C LEU A 258 15.15 -4.36 -4.67
N LEU A 259 15.19 -5.07 -5.80
CA LEU A 259 14.21 -6.07 -6.17
C LEU A 259 14.62 -7.43 -5.63
N TRP A 260 13.80 -7.98 -4.74
CA TRP A 260 13.96 -9.35 -4.25
C TRP A 260 13.33 -10.33 -5.25
N ASP A 261 13.96 -11.52 -5.42
CA ASP A 261 13.73 -12.57 -6.45
C ASP A 261 12.29 -13.06 -6.65
N THR A 262 11.32 -12.48 -5.98
CA THR A 262 9.93 -12.89 -6.09
C THR A 262 8.98 -11.69 -6.14
N LEU A 263 8.94 -10.90 -7.21
CA LEU A 263 7.98 -9.77 -7.31
C LEU A 263 6.49 -10.17 -7.15
N LEU A 264 6.15 -11.45 -7.33
CA LEU A 264 4.80 -11.99 -7.12
C LEU A 264 4.53 -12.48 -5.68
N THR A 265 5.57 -12.71 -4.86
CA THR A 265 5.45 -13.20 -3.47
C THR A 265 6.36 -12.47 -2.46
N GLY A 266 7.04 -11.42 -2.89
CA GLY A 266 8.12 -10.74 -2.18
C GLY A 266 8.14 -9.25 -2.48
N ALA A 267 8.92 -8.53 -1.69
CA ALA A 267 8.88 -7.08 -1.65
C ALA A 267 9.98 -6.43 -2.49
N LEU A 268 9.64 -5.32 -3.15
CA LEU A 268 10.59 -4.27 -3.48
C LEU A 268 10.94 -3.54 -2.18
N VAL A 269 12.22 -3.25 -1.97
CA VAL A 269 12.70 -2.50 -0.80
C VAL A 269 13.64 -1.40 -1.25
N ALA A 270 13.37 -0.16 -0.86
CA ALA A 270 14.28 0.97 -1.06
C ALA A 270 14.61 1.58 0.30
N PRO A 271 15.87 1.55 0.78
CA PRO A 271 16.25 2.33 1.94
C PRO A 271 16.02 3.81 1.63
N THR A 272 15.42 4.53 2.56
CA THR A 272 14.95 5.89 2.36
C THR A 272 15.49 6.80 3.45
N GLN A 273 15.84 8.02 3.07
CA GLN A 273 16.31 9.04 3.99
C GLN A 273 15.66 10.38 3.70
N THR A 274 15.54 11.20 4.74
CA THR A 274 15.27 12.63 4.60
C THR A 274 16.58 13.41 4.64
N LEU A 275 16.59 14.61 4.05
CA LEU A 275 17.72 15.54 4.17
C LEU A 275 17.62 16.40 5.45
N LYS A 276 16.45 16.45 6.09
CA LYS A 276 16.19 17.26 7.28
C LYS A 276 16.16 16.36 8.52
N PRO A 277 17.11 16.48 9.45
CA PRO A 277 17.09 15.70 10.68
C PRO A 277 15.96 16.16 11.61
N ASP A 278 15.32 15.21 12.28
CA ASP A 278 14.34 15.44 13.36
C ASP A 278 14.88 14.87 14.67
N LEU A 279 15.82 15.58 15.29
CA LEU A 279 16.44 15.17 16.54
C LEU A 279 15.47 15.29 17.73
N GLY A 280 14.53 16.22 17.67
CA GLY A 280 13.49 16.40 18.68
C GLY A 280 12.55 15.19 18.74
N GLY A 281 12.09 14.73 17.57
CA GLY A 281 11.30 13.50 17.45
C GLY A 281 12.05 12.27 17.94
N LEU A 282 13.35 12.14 17.66
CA LEU A 282 14.18 11.04 18.19
C LEU A 282 14.32 11.05 19.70
N ALA A 283 14.57 12.23 20.30
CA ALA A 283 14.63 12.36 21.75
C ALA A 283 13.27 11.99 22.39
N GLN A 284 12.17 12.38 21.74
CA GLN A 284 10.83 12.00 22.18
C GLN A 284 10.59 10.48 22.08
N LYS A 285 11.08 9.81 21.03
CA LYS A 285 11.00 8.34 20.93
C LYS A 285 11.66 7.62 22.11
N GLY A 286 12.72 8.18 22.69
CA GLY A 286 13.31 7.61 23.89
C GLY A 286 12.43 7.72 25.14
N LYS A 287 11.70 8.83 25.29
CA LYS A 287 10.66 8.97 26.33
C LYS A 287 9.47 8.04 26.08
N ASP A 288 9.02 7.95 24.83
CA ASP A 288 7.91 7.07 24.44
C ASP A 288 8.25 5.60 24.72
N ALA A 289 9.47 5.17 24.39
CA ALA A 289 9.97 3.83 24.69
C ALA A 289 9.92 3.55 26.20
N GLY A 290 10.41 4.49 27.02
CA GLY A 290 10.41 4.35 28.47
C GLY A 290 9.00 4.24 29.03
N THR A 291 8.09 5.12 28.60
CA THR A 291 6.68 5.12 29.03
C THR A 291 5.98 3.82 28.64
N ARG A 292 6.17 3.34 27.40
CA ARG A 292 5.44 2.18 26.89
C ARG A 292 5.99 0.86 27.40
N LEU A 293 7.31 0.68 27.39
CA LEU A 293 7.96 -0.54 27.89
C LEU A 293 7.78 -0.66 29.42
N GLY A 294 7.84 0.47 30.14
CA GLY A 294 7.63 0.54 31.59
C GLY A 294 8.77 -0.11 32.39
N GLY A 295 8.58 -0.21 33.71
CA GLY A 295 9.56 -0.80 34.62
C GLY A 295 10.91 -0.09 34.55
N VAL A 296 12.00 -0.86 34.45
CA VAL A 296 13.37 -0.31 34.34
C VAL A 296 13.57 0.57 33.10
N PHE A 297 12.78 0.37 32.04
CA PHE A 297 12.91 1.14 30.80
C PHE A 297 12.39 2.56 30.93
N ALA A 298 11.50 2.86 31.88
CA ALA A 298 10.97 4.20 32.10
C ALA A 298 12.08 5.23 32.35
N ALA A 299 13.12 4.84 33.10
CA ALA A 299 14.27 5.69 33.39
C ALA A 299 15.44 5.49 32.41
N THR A 300 15.62 4.27 31.87
CA THR A 300 16.82 3.92 31.11
C THR A 300 16.69 4.16 29.60
N ALA A 301 15.48 4.10 29.03
CA ALA A 301 15.29 4.27 27.58
C ALA A 301 15.71 5.66 27.07
N PRO A 302 15.35 6.79 27.73
CA PRO A 302 15.81 8.11 27.28
C PRO A 302 17.34 8.24 27.29
N VAL A 303 17.99 7.73 28.33
CA VAL A 303 19.45 7.75 28.47
C VAL A 303 20.11 6.88 27.41
N TYR A 304 19.53 5.71 27.14
CA TYR A 304 19.99 4.79 26.11
C TYR A 304 20.01 5.45 24.74
N TYR A 305 18.89 6.03 24.29
CA TYR A 305 18.85 6.66 22.96
C TYR A 305 19.58 8.00 22.88
N ALA A 306 19.77 8.71 23.99
CA ALA A 306 20.58 9.92 24.02
C ALA A 306 22.04 9.65 23.60
N GLN A 307 22.55 8.43 23.79
CA GLN A 307 23.87 8.02 23.33
C GLN A 307 24.02 8.13 21.80
N GLY A 308 22.95 7.91 21.03
CA GLY A 308 22.96 8.11 19.58
C GLY A 308 23.04 9.58 19.16
N LEU A 309 22.58 10.50 20.02
CA LEU A 309 22.65 11.96 19.78
C LEU A 309 24.03 12.53 20.11
N THR A 310 24.65 12.03 21.18
CA THR A 310 25.95 12.50 21.69
C THR A 310 27.13 11.66 21.19
N GLY A 311 26.84 10.57 20.47
CA GLY A 311 27.81 9.67 19.86
C GLY A 311 28.68 10.35 18.80
N ASN A 312 29.99 10.15 18.89
CA ASN A 312 30.95 10.43 17.82
C ASN A 312 31.50 9.08 17.29
N ALA A 313 32.38 9.09 16.29
CA ALA A 313 32.95 7.85 15.73
C ALA A 313 33.75 7.00 16.76
N ILE A 314 34.00 7.52 17.96
CA ILE A 314 34.80 6.92 19.03
C ILE A 314 33.90 6.38 20.16
N THR A 315 32.76 7.04 20.45
CA THR A 315 31.73 6.53 21.36
C THR A 315 30.78 5.63 20.58
N LEU A 316 31.00 4.32 20.73
CA LEU A 316 30.27 3.21 20.11
C LEU A 316 28.84 3.62 19.74
N PRO A 317 28.51 3.71 18.43
CA PRO A 317 27.14 3.97 18.02
C PRO A 317 26.22 2.90 18.64
N LEU A 318 24.91 3.15 18.71
CA LEU A 318 23.90 2.19 19.18
C LEU A 318 23.74 1.03 18.16
N ARG A 319 24.85 0.40 17.82
CA ARG A 319 25.06 -0.74 16.94
C ARG A 319 25.51 -1.89 17.83
N VAL A 320 24.55 -2.44 18.55
CA VAL A 320 24.79 -3.53 19.52
C VAL A 320 25.53 -4.72 18.87
N HIS A 321 25.41 -4.88 17.54
CA HIS A 321 26.05 -5.92 16.74
C HIS A 321 27.52 -5.65 16.33
N THR A 322 28.02 -4.41 16.44
CA THR A 322 29.42 -4.06 16.08
C THR A 322 30.39 -4.01 17.26
N LEU A 323 29.93 -4.36 18.47
CA LEU A 323 30.79 -4.42 19.66
C LEU A 323 31.80 -5.57 19.53
N PRO A 324 33.11 -5.32 19.72
CA PRO A 324 34.18 -6.29 19.44
C PRO A 324 34.16 -7.57 20.29
N THR A 325 33.34 -7.62 21.34
CA THR A 325 33.15 -8.80 22.21
C THR A 325 31.86 -9.57 21.96
N LEU A 326 30.98 -9.10 21.08
CA LEU A 326 29.74 -9.78 20.71
C LEU A 326 29.85 -10.26 19.26
N THR A 327 30.17 -11.53 19.09
CA THR A 327 30.04 -12.25 17.82
C THR A 327 28.57 -12.36 17.45
N ASP A 328 27.92 -11.27 17.05
CA ASP A 328 26.50 -11.33 16.71
C ASP A 328 26.18 -10.72 15.36
N VAL A 329 26.45 -11.54 14.35
CA VAL A 329 25.60 -11.59 13.17
C VAL A 329 24.71 -12.85 13.20
N LEU A 330 24.94 -13.84 14.09
CA LEU A 330 24.31 -15.17 13.99
C LEU A 330 24.24 -16.07 15.25
N ALA A 331 24.60 -15.65 16.48
CA ALA A 331 24.78 -16.66 17.54
C ALA A 331 24.52 -16.28 19.00
N THR A 332 24.32 -15.02 19.36
CA THR A 332 24.16 -14.70 20.80
C THR A 332 23.19 -13.54 21.01
N PRO A 333 22.11 -13.72 21.79
CA PRO A 333 21.08 -12.70 21.94
C PRO A 333 21.68 -11.39 22.44
N ASN A 334 21.15 -10.27 21.93
CA ASN A 334 21.29 -8.92 22.50
C ASN A 334 21.36 -8.98 24.04
N PRO A 335 22.16 -8.10 24.70
CA PRO A 335 22.27 -8.10 26.15
C PRO A 335 20.88 -8.20 26.80
N PRO A 336 20.69 -9.02 27.85
CA PRO A 336 19.38 -9.25 28.45
C PRO A 336 18.64 -7.93 28.69
N GLY A 337 17.44 -7.80 28.12
CA GLY A 337 16.61 -6.60 28.20
C GLY A 337 16.83 -5.51 27.13
N VAL A 338 18.01 -5.38 26.50
CA VAL A 338 18.28 -4.34 25.49
C VAL A 338 17.52 -4.59 24.18
N TRP A 339 17.20 -5.86 23.88
CA TRP A 339 16.44 -6.23 22.69
C TRP A 339 15.07 -5.54 22.59
N LYS A 340 14.45 -5.18 23.73
CA LYS A 340 13.17 -4.44 23.75
C LYS A 340 13.33 -3.00 23.25
N LEU A 341 14.47 -2.39 23.54
CA LEU A 341 14.82 -1.06 23.04
C LEU A 341 15.15 -1.16 21.55
N GLU A 342 15.95 -2.14 21.14
CA GLU A 342 16.23 -2.37 19.72
C GLU A 342 14.95 -2.60 18.89
N GLU A 343 14.01 -3.43 19.35
CA GLU A 343 12.71 -3.63 18.69
C GLU A 343 11.87 -2.35 18.65
N PHE A 344 11.98 -1.48 19.66
CA PHE A 344 11.24 -0.21 19.69
C PHE A 344 11.73 0.76 18.60
N LYS A 345 12.95 0.60 18.07
CA LYS A 345 13.44 1.37 16.91
C LYS A 345 12.57 1.16 15.66
N ARG A 346 11.71 0.13 15.61
CA ARG A 346 10.67 -0.01 14.56
C ARG A 346 9.68 1.14 14.49
N THR A 347 9.60 1.95 15.54
CA THR A 347 8.74 3.14 15.60
C THR A 347 9.47 4.43 15.19
N PHE A 348 10.77 4.34 14.86
CA PHE A 348 11.60 5.52 14.66
C PHE A 348 11.31 6.18 13.31
N PRO A 349 11.30 7.53 13.29
CA PRO A 349 11.01 8.29 12.08
C PRO A 349 12.15 8.21 11.07
N GLN A 350 11.86 8.62 9.85
CA GLN A 350 12.88 8.83 8.82
C GLN A 350 13.89 9.89 9.24
N GLN A 351 15.17 9.64 8.93
CA GLN A 351 16.28 10.50 9.26
C GLN A 351 17.33 10.50 8.13
N PRO A 352 18.31 11.41 8.17
CA PRO A 352 19.48 11.35 7.29
C PRO A 352 20.40 10.17 7.61
N SER A 353 21.14 9.65 6.61
CA SER A 353 22.10 8.54 6.78
C SER A 353 23.06 8.65 7.98
N PRO A 354 23.64 9.82 8.31
CA PRO A 354 24.51 9.95 9.48
C PRO A 354 23.81 9.62 10.81
N VAL A 355 22.49 9.83 10.90
CA VAL A 355 21.69 9.53 12.09
C VAL A 355 21.37 8.04 12.15
N TYR A 356 20.98 7.43 11.02
CA TYR A 356 20.83 5.97 10.89
C TYR A 356 22.07 5.22 11.34
N GLU A 357 23.23 5.71 10.91
CA GLU A 357 24.52 5.14 11.25
C GLU A 357 24.85 5.21 12.75
N ARG A 358 24.40 6.27 13.46
CA ARG A 358 24.60 6.43 14.90
C ARG A 358 23.63 5.63 15.75
N PHE A 359 22.38 5.53 15.30
CA PHE A 359 21.31 4.88 16.06
C PHE A 359 21.14 3.39 15.72
N GLY A 360 21.78 2.88 14.67
CA GLY A 360 21.69 1.46 14.30
C GLY A 360 20.30 1.06 13.82
N TYR A 361 19.72 1.85 12.92
CA TYR A 361 18.46 1.51 12.24
C TYR A 361 18.41 2.15 10.85
N THR A 362 17.48 1.72 10.01
CA THR A 362 17.17 2.37 8.73
C THR A 362 15.66 2.39 8.51
N ASN A 363 15.19 3.30 7.66
CA ASN A 363 13.81 3.22 7.14
C ASN A 363 13.82 2.71 5.71
N LEU A 364 12.79 1.94 5.40
CA LEU A 364 12.61 1.30 4.11
C LEU A 364 11.25 1.72 3.56
N PHE A 365 11.22 2.19 2.31
CA PHE A 365 10.04 2.09 1.49
C PHE A 365 9.93 0.64 0.99
N SER A 366 8.77 0.03 1.16
CA SER A 366 8.50 -1.32 0.69
C SER A 366 7.25 -1.35 -0.16
N ALA A 367 7.30 -2.03 -1.29
CA ALA A 367 6.13 -2.29 -2.14
C ALA A 367 6.03 -3.79 -2.43
N TRP A 368 4.82 -4.33 -2.41
CA TRP A 368 4.58 -5.75 -2.69
C TRP A 368 3.22 -5.95 -3.33
N THR A 369 3.14 -6.98 -4.15
CA THR A 369 1.92 -7.36 -4.85
C THR A 369 1.30 -8.57 -4.19
N ARG A 370 -0.02 -8.58 -4.03
CA ARG A 370 -0.75 -9.76 -3.59
C ARG A 370 -2.02 -9.99 -4.41
N PRO A 371 -2.45 -11.24 -4.60
CA PRO A 371 -3.79 -11.54 -5.08
C PRO A 371 -4.83 -11.00 -4.09
N THR A 372 -5.84 -10.31 -4.61
CA THR A 372 -6.93 -9.73 -3.83
C THR A 372 -8.26 -10.00 -4.51
N VAL A 373 -9.25 -10.38 -3.70
CA VAL A 373 -10.66 -10.47 -4.10
C VAL A 373 -11.44 -9.45 -3.28
N LYS A 374 -12.12 -8.51 -3.95
CA LYS A 374 -12.94 -7.48 -3.29
C LYS A 374 -14.04 -6.94 -4.20
N LEU A 375 -14.92 -6.12 -3.62
CA LEU A 375 -15.90 -5.32 -4.34
C LEU A 375 -15.41 -3.87 -4.44
N LEU A 376 -15.50 -3.28 -5.63
CA LEU A 376 -15.16 -1.89 -5.89
C LEU A 376 -16.43 -1.02 -5.98
N PRO A 377 -16.44 0.19 -5.41
CA PRO A 377 -15.30 0.86 -4.77
C PRO A 377 -14.95 0.30 -3.40
N GLU A 378 -13.68 0.44 -3.00
CA GLU A 378 -13.20 -0.12 -1.72
C GLU A 378 -13.84 0.58 -0.52
N ALA A 379 -14.00 1.90 -0.61
CA ALA A 379 -14.57 2.70 0.46
C ALA A 379 -16.08 2.41 0.57
N VAL A 380 -16.50 1.86 1.71
CA VAL A 380 -17.92 1.52 1.96
C VAL A 380 -18.83 2.72 1.74
N GLY A 381 -18.42 3.91 2.19
CA GLY A 381 -19.16 5.16 2.00
C GLY A 381 -19.27 5.63 0.55
N ALA A 382 -18.43 5.12 -0.36
CA ALA A 382 -18.47 5.45 -1.78
C ALA A 382 -19.36 4.52 -2.61
N LYS A 383 -19.77 3.36 -2.06
CA LYS A 383 -20.59 2.38 -2.78
C LYS A 383 -21.90 2.96 -3.33
N PRO A 384 -22.65 3.83 -2.60
CA PRO A 384 -23.85 4.46 -3.15
C PRO A 384 -23.59 5.34 -4.38
N LEU A 385 -22.38 5.92 -4.51
CA LEU A 385 -22.00 6.76 -5.65
C LEU A 385 -21.54 5.94 -6.87
N ARG A 386 -21.38 4.63 -6.72
CA ARG A 386 -20.84 3.73 -7.73
C ARG A 386 -21.71 2.49 -7.95
N GLN A 387 -23.02 2.64 -7.76
CA GLN A 387 -23.99 1.58 -8.06
C GLN A 387 -24.13 1.38 -9.57
N MET A 388 -24.32 0.12 -9.99
CA MET A 388 -24.64 -0.20 -11.38
C MET A 388 -26.11 0.09 -11.63
N ILE A 389 -26.38 1.20 -12.32
CA ILE A 389 -27.72 1.69 -12.60
C ILE A 389 -27.89 1.83 -14.11
N TYR A 390 -28.94 1.19 -14.64
CA TYR A 390 -29.41 1.49 -15.98
C TYR A 390 -30.26 2.78 -15.91
N MET A 391 -29.77 3.82 -16.58
CA MET A 391 -30.37 5.16 -16.65
C MET A 391 -31.53 5.16 -17.64
N ALA A 392 -32.63 4.52 -17.27
CA ALA A 392 -33.83 4.53 -18.09
C ALA A 392 -34.51 5.90 -18.06
N VAL A 393 -34.80 6.42 -19.26
CA VAL A 393 -35.73 7.52 -19.47
C VAL A 393 -37.04 6.98 -20.01
N GLY A 394 -38.16 7.50 -19.52
CA GLY A 394 -39.50 7.16 -19.97
C GLY A 394 -40.24 8.39 -20.49
N ASN A 395 -41.42 8.17 -21.09
CA ASN A 395 -42.30 9.25 -21.53
C ASN A 395 -43.67 9.06 -20.87
N ASN A 396 -44.21 10.13 -20.29
CA ASN A 396 -45.59 10.15 -19.83
C ASN A 396 -46.44 10.96 -20.82
N VAL A 397 -47.54 10.37 -21.28
CA VAL A 397 -48.50 11.05 -22.16
C VAL A 397 -49.62 11.57 -21.27
N SER A 398 -49.59 12.86 -20.96
CA SER A 398 -50.72 13.52 -20.29
C SER A 398 -51.74 13.95 -21.33
N ILE A 399 -52.98 13.49 -21.19
CA ILE A 399 -54.12 13.97 -21.97
C ILE A 399 -54.81 15.07 -21.16
N GLN A 400 -54.12 16.16 -20.80
CA GLN A 400 -54.76 17.26 -20.05
C GLN A 400 -54.02 18.61 -19.99
N ILE A 401 -54.83 19.67 -19.80
CA ILE A 401 -54.46 21.06 -19.51
C ILE A 401 -55.03 21.42 -18.13
N PRO A 402 -54.26 21.96 -17.16
CA PRO A 402 -52.84 22.34 -17.24
C PRO A 402 -51.87 21.16 -17.00
N PRO A 403 -50.61 21.26 -17.47
CA PRO A 403 -49.64 20.18 -17.38
C PRO A 403 -49.16 19.94 -15.94
N VAL A 404 -49.22 18.68 -15.48
CA VAL A 404 -48.65 18.23 -14.21
C VAL A 404 -47.34 17.48 -14.49
N VAL A 405 -46.29 17.79 -13.71
CA VAL A 405 -44.96 17.19 -13.81
C VAL A 405 -44.98 15.78 -13.23
N VAL A 406 -44.57 14.78 -14.01
CA VAL A 406 -44.44 13.38 -13.57
C VAL A 406 -42.95 13.05 -13.41
N PRO A 407 -42.54 12.32 -12.36
CA PRO A 407 -41.14 12.14 -12.01
C PRO A 407 -40.45 11.14 -12.96
N LEU A 408 -39.67 11.69 -13.89
CA LEU A 408 -38.62 11.01 -14.63
C LEU A 408 -37.27 11.46 -14.05
N PRO A 409 -36.24 10.59 -13.97
CA PRO A 409 -36.08 9.27 -14.62
C PRO A 409 -36.61 8.06 -13.80
N ALA A 410 -36.58 6.87 -14.42
CA ALA A 410 -36.97 5.58 -13.83
C ALA A 410 -35.77 4.59 -13.74
N PRO A 411 -34.70 4.94 -13.01
CA PRO A 411 -33.47 4.16 -13.02
C PRO A 411 -33.70 2.74 -12.48
N VAL A 412 -33.07 1.75 -13.13
CA VAL A 412 -33.14 0.34 -12.69
C VAL A 412 -31.80 -0.06 -12.08
N LEU A 413 -31.84 -0.52 -10.82
CA LEU A 413 -30.66 -1.04 -10.13
C LEU A 413 -30.37 -2.48 -10.56
N ILE A 414 -29.12 -2.75 -10.92
CA ILE A 414 -28.65 -4.12 -11.17
C ILE A 414 -28.19 -4.70 -9.82
N LYS A 415 -28.98 -5.62 -9.27
CA LYS A 415 -28.95 -6.08 -7.87
C LYS A 415 -27.69 -6.90 -7.59
N GLU A 416 -27.22 -7.66 -8.58
CA GLU A 416 -25.97 -8.44 -8.55
C GLU A 416 -24.75 -7.57 -8.25
N PHE A 417 -24.79 -6.30 -8.65
CA PHE A 417 -23.69 -5.35 -8.50
C PHE A 417 -24.02 -4.19 -7.56
N ALA A 418 -25.11 -4.29 -6.79
CA ALA A 418 -25.56 -3.23 -5.88
C ALA A 418 -24.53 -2.92 -4.76
N LEU A 419 -23.73 -3.92 -4.39
CA LEU A 419 -22.66 -3.79 -3.40
C LEU A 419 -21.30 -3.40 -4.00
N GLY A 420 -21.22 -3.22 -5.32
CA GLY A 420 -20.01 -2.88 -6.06
C GLY A 420 -19.67 -3.88 -7.16
N LEU A 421 -18.71 -3.51 -7.99
CA LEU A 421 -18.18 -4.34 -9.07
C LEU A 421 -17.18 -5.38 -8.51
N PRO A 422 -17.28 -6.66 -8.87
CA PRO A 422 -16.33 -7.66 -8.42
C PRO A 422 -14.96 -7.42 -9.04
N TYR A 423 -13.93 -7.65 -8.23
CA TYR A 423 -12.54 -7.64 -8.67
C TYR A 423 -11.81 -8.85 -8.06
N ALA A 424 -11.14 -9.62 -8.93
CA ALA A 424 -10.23 -10.68 -8.57
C ALA A 424 -8.93 -10.51 -9.36
N GLY A 425 -7.87 -10.04 -8.73
CA GLY A 425 -6.63 -9.72 -9.43
C GLY A 425 -5.47 -9.38 -8.49
N LEU A 426 -4.37 -8.91 -9.07
CA LEU A 426 -3.18 -8.49 -8.31
C LEU A 426 -3.33 -7.04 -7.86
N GLN A 427 -3.16 -6.76 -6.57
CA GLN A 427 -3.10 -5.41 -6.03
C GLN A 427 -1.74 -5.15 -5.40
N THR A 428 -1.12 -4.04 -5.77
CA THR A 428 0.18 -3.62 -5.24
C THR A 428 -0.02 -2.64 -4.09
N HIS A 429 0.50 -3.02 -2.94
CA HIS A 429 0.51 -2.21 -1.72
C HIS A 429 1.90 -1.62 -1.51
N PHE A 430 1.98 -0.55 -0.72
CA PHE A 430 3.26 0.01 -0.29
C PHE A 430 3.22 0.53 1.14
N THR A 431 4.38 0.69 1.75
CA THR A 431 4.50 1.20 3.12
C THR A 431 5.89 1.74 3.40
N TRP A 432 6.03 2.49 4.49
CA TRP A 432 7.33 2.80 5.09
C TRP A 432 7.45 2.03 6.40
N GLN A 433 8.62 1.47 6.66
CA GLN A 433 8.88 0.70 7.88
C GLN A 433 10.28 1.01 8.39
N SER A 434 10.48 0.91 9.70
CA SER A 434 11.80 1.04 10.32
C SER A 434 12.34 -0.35 10.66
N VAL A 435 13.61 -0.59 10.32
CA VAL A 435 14.30 -1.85 10.57
C VAL A 435 15.54 -1.57 11.41
N PRO A 436 15.58 -2.07 12.66
CA PRO A 436 16.77 -1.98 13.49
C PRO A 436 17.90 -2.88 12.96
N GLU A 437 19.13 -2.51 13.26
CA GLU A 437 20.33 -3.28 12.90
C GLU A 437 20.27 -4.72 13.43
N GLY A 438 20.60 -5.69 12.58
CA GLY A 438 20.56 -7.11 12.90
C GLY A 438 19.16 -7.73 12.81
N TYR A 439 18.09 -6.94 12.64
CA TYR A 439 16.72 -7.45 12.58
C TYR A 439 16.26 -7.76 11.16
N GLU A 440 15.29 -8.67 11.08
CA GLU A 440 14.70 -9.10 9.82
C GLU A 440 13.97 -7.96 9.10
N VAL A 441 14.21 -7.89 7.80
CA VAL A 441 13.49 -7.01 6.88
C VAL A 441 12.12 -7.63 6.58
N PRO A 442 11.01 -6.96 6.92
CA PRO A 442 9.68 -7.52 6.71
C PRO A 442 9.38 -7.81 5.23
N ARG A 443 8.69 -8.92 4.97
CA ARG A 443 8.16 -9.33 3.63
C ARG A 443 9.24 -9.58 2.57
N VAL A 444 10.49 -9.75 3.00
CA VAL A 444 11.61 -10.02 2.12
C VAL A 444 12.06 -11.47 2.25
N SER A 445 12.16 -12.17 1.12
CA SER A 445 12.63 -13.55 1.06
C SER A 445 13.56 -13.76 -0.14
N GLY A 446 14.32 -14.85 -0.11
CA GLY A 446 15.29 -15.16 -1.16
C GLY A 446 16.49 -14.22 -1.15
N VAL A 447 17.05 -13.96 -2.33
CA VAL A 447 18.14 -13.02 -2.60
C VAL A 447 17.66 -11.95 -3.57
N PRO A 448 18.27 -10.76 -3.63
CA PRO A 448 17.92 -9.79 -4.66
C PRO A 448 18.44 -10.19 -6.04
N LEU A 449 17.65 -9.86 -7.06
CA LEU A 449 17.95 -10.15 -8.48
C LEU A 449 19.07 -9.27 -9.02
N ILE A 450 19.14 -8.05 -8.52
CA ILE A 450 20.07 -7.03 -8.95
C ILE A 450 20.81 -6.56 -7.71
N ASP A 451 22.11 -6.37 -7.85
CA ASP A 451 22.91 -5.70 -6.85
C ASP A 451 23.51 -4.44 -7.45
N TYR A 452 23.68 -3.42 -6.62
CA TYR A 452 24.30 -2.20 -7.06
C TYR A 452 25.84 -2.32 -6.92
N PRO A 453 26.60 -2.07 -8.00
CA PRO A 453 28.05 -2.17 -7.97
C PRO A 453 28.63 -0.95 -7.24
N PHE A 454 29.06 -1.11 -5.99
CA PHE A 454 29.88 -0.12 -5.27
C PHE A 454 31.13 -0.76 -4.67
#